data_AF-A0A962ZZ07-F1
#
_entry.id   AF-A0A962ZZ07-F1
#
_cell.length_a   1.000
_cell.length_b   1.000
_cell.length_c   1.000
_cell.angle_alpha   90.00
_cell.angle_beta   90.00
_cell.angle_gamma   90.00
#
_symmetry.space_group_name_H-M   'P 1'
#
loop_
_entity.id
_entity.type
_entity.pdbx_description
1 polymer ?
#
loop_
_entity_poly.entity_id
_entity_poly.type
_entity_poly.pdbx_seq_one_letter_code
_entity_poly.pdbx_strand_id
1 'polypeptide(L)'
;MKKSGYWVLLAGAVLLATGCGDNSSNAVAQVGPPDPVPPPPLDCDPLTPSYCGFPFPNDYWTEADPESVTGLRLALPQVIMPSTVDGEQSSPGAFNEMDGFSPGVAAMTHFPGATVTGLATPATIASSLLPQSPTVILNTASGERLAHWVDLDEYVVQARARIDAGERRPQFGLDRDPDELRQEQALMLRPAIRPEDATRYIVAIRNVVDAGGQVLEPSPGFRALRDGLPSDDPIIESRRAHFEEIFSLLEAQGIARDGLQLAWDFTTASRANNTGAMLHMRDEALQAAPEGVPYSVELVDEGLGDGMACRLEVTFDMPLYMTRGESGGLLNLGEDGLPEQNGSFAYAAALVVPMSAQTDPAPLVAFGHGQLGAKEQVLG
;
A
#
# COMPACT_ATOMS: atom_id res chain seq x y z
N MET A 1 -58.83 -41.87 -8.17
CA MET A 1 -59.53 -40.62 -8.60
C MET A 1 -58.49 -39.70 -9.22
N LYS A 2 -58.73 -39.28 -10.49
CA LYS A 2 -58.26 -38.07 -11.21
C LYS A 2 -56.92 -37.44 -10.76
N LYS A 3 -55.93 -37.10 -11.60
CA LYS A 3 -55.89 -36.87 -13.06
C LYS A 3 -54.43 -36.58 -13.49
N SER A 4 -54.09 -36.97 -14.74
CA SER A 4 -53.33 -36.19 -15.75
C SER A 4 -51.81 -36.03 -15.56
N GLY A 5 -50.92 -36.26 -16.54
CA GLY A 5 -51.09 -36.62 -17.94
C GLY A 5 -49.81 -36.19 -18.69
N TYR A 6 -49.00 -37.16 -19.12
CA TYR A 6 -47.86 -36.98 -20.03
C TYR A 6 -48.37 -36.98 -21.47
N TRP A 7 -47.93 -36.03 -22.29
CA TRP A 7 -47.98 -36.15 -23.75
C TRP A 7 -46.61 -35.83 -24.35
N VAL A 8 -45.97 -36.89 -24.81
CA VAL A 8 -44.88 -36.90 -25.79
C VAL A 8 -45.52 -36.90 -27.17
N LEU A 9 -45.05 -36.05 -28.08
CA LEU A 9 -45.21 -36.26 -29.52
C LEU A 9 -43.88 -35.96 -30.23
N LEU A 10 -43.35 -37.02 -30.82
CA LEU A 10 -42.19 -37.13 -31.70
C LEU A 10 -42.65 -36.93 -33.16
N ALA A 11 -41.92 -36.10 -33.92
CA ALA A 11 -41.69 -36.22 -35.38
C ALA A 11 -40.88 -34.97 -35.80
N GLY A 12 -39.85 -35.01 -36.65
CA GLY A 12 -39.25 -36.06 -37.45
C GLY A 12 -37.96 -35.50 -38.08
N ALA A 13 -37.07 -36.39 -38.48
CA ALA A 13 -35.79 -36.08 -39.09
C ALA A 13 -35.92 -35.75 -40.59
N VAL A 14 -35.14 -34.79 -41.08
CA VAL A 14 -34.65 -34.75 -42.46
C VAL A 14 -33.21 -34.23 -42.44
N LEU A 15 -32.26 -35.10 -42.84
CA LEU A 15 -30.89 -34.73 -43.19
C LEU A 15 -30.89 -34.04 -44.56
N LEU A 16 -30.25 -32.87 -44.66
CA LEU A 16 -29.72 -32.34 -45.92
C LEU A 16 -28.25 -31.96 -45.70
N ALA A 17 -27.37 -32.70 -46.36
CA ALA A 17 -25.96 -32.36 -46.50
C ALA A 17 -25.83 -31.22 -47.51
N THR A 18 -25.25 -30.09 -47.09
CA THR A 18 -24.69 -29.08 -47.99
C THR A 18 -23.35 -28.64 -47.41
N GLY A 19 -22.29 -28.84 -48.18
CA GLY A 19 -20.97 -28.29 -47.90
C GLY A 19 -20.85 -26.89 -48.49
N CYS A 20 -20.14 -26.02 -47.78
CA CYS A 20 -19.48 -24.77 -48.18
C CYS A 20 -18.43 -24.56 -47.08
N GLY A 21 -17.12 -24.36 -47.29
CA GLY A 21 -16.53 -23.39 -48.20
C GLY A 21 -16.16 -22.14 -47.40
N ASP A 22 -15.25 -22.27 -46.43
CA ASP A 22 -14.84 -21.14 -45.58
C ASP A 22 -13.82 -20.27 -46.32
N ASN A 23 -14.33 -19.17 -46.84
CA ASN A 23 -13.55 -18.00 -47.20
C ASN A 23 -14.06 -16.86 -46.32
N SER A 24 -13.42 -16.65 -45.17
CA SER A 24 -13.63 -15.47 -44.33
C SER A 24 -12.28 -14.84 -43.99
N SER A 25 -12.08 -13.69 -44.62
CA SER A 25 -11.02 -12.73 -44.37
C SER A 25 -10.90 -12.40 -42.88
N ASN A 26 -9.69 -12.54 -42.35
CA ASN A 26 -9.31 -12.00 -41.05
C ASN A 26 -9.36 -10.47 -41.08
N ALA A 27 -10.50 -9.89 -40.71
CA ALA A 27 -10.56 -8.52 -40.26
C ALA A 27 -10.16 -8.50 -38.79
N VAL A 28 -8.95 -8.03 -38.52
CA VAL A 28 -8.50 -7.72 -37.16
C VAL A 28 -9.36 -6.57 -36.65
N ALA A 29 -10.19 -6.82 -35.64
CA ALA A 29 -10.90 -5.77 -34.95
C ALA A 29 -9.89 -4.84 -34.28
N GLN A 30 -9.88 -3.57 -34.69
CA GLN A 30 -9.17 -2.50 -34.00
C GLN A 30 -9.86 -2.33 -32.63
N VAL A 31 -9.14 -2.65 -31.56
CA VAL A 31 -9.58 -2.33 -30.19
C VAL A 31 -9.60 -0.80 -30.08
N GLY A 32 -10.75 -0.24 -29.71
CA GLY A 32 -10.88 1.20 -29.48
C GLY A 32 -10.01 1.66 -28.31
N PRO A 33 -9.77 2.97 -28.16
CA PRO A 33 -9.11 3.49 -26.97
C PRO A 33 -9.86 3.02 -25.71
N PRO A 34 -9.16 2.73 -24.59
CA PRO A 34 -9.80 2.33 -23.35
C PRO A 34 -10.84 3.37 -22.92
N ASP A 35 -11.93 2.90 -22.32
CA ASP A 35 -12.98 3.78 -21.80
C ASP A 35 -12.36 4.82 -20.85
N PRO A 36 -12.73 6.10 -20.97
CA PRO A 36 -12.17 7.14 -20.13
C PRO A 36 -12.49 6.83 -18.66
N VAL A 37 -11.45 6.84 -17.82
CA VAL A 37 -11.60 6.69 -16.38
C VAL A 37 -12.61 7.75 -15.89
N PRO A 38 -13.70 7.35 -15.21
CA PRO A 38 -14.73 8.29 -14.78
C PRO A 38 -14.11 9.41 -13.92
N PRO A 39 -14.61 10.65 -14.04
CA PRO A 39 -14.15 11.74 -13.18
C PRO A 39 -14.45 11.40 -11.72
N PRO A 40 -13.61 11.87 -10.79
CA PRO A 40 -13.74 11.54 -9.40
C PRO A 40 -14.97 12.24 -8.84
N PRO A 41 -15.54 11.73 -7.74
CA PRO A 41 -16.43 12.50 -6.90
C PRO A 41 -15.87 13.90 -6.58
N LEU A 42 -16.78 14.87 -6.39
CA LEU A 42 -16.48 16.29 -6.11
C LEU A 42 -15.60 16.53 -4.87
N ASP A 43 -15.37 15.50 -4.05
CA ASP A 43 -14.64 15.57 -2.78
C ASP A 43 -13.24 14.93 -2.85
N CYS A 44 -12.73 14.64 -4.05
CA CYS A 44 -11.42 14.00 -4.26
C CYS A 44 -10.37 14.99 -4.73
N ASP A 45 -9.08 14.65 -4.65
CA ASP A 45 -8.03 15.53 -5.15
C ASP A 45 -8.11 15.59 -6.71
N PRO A 46 -8.37 16.78 -7.30
CA PRO A 46 -8.48 16.94 -8.76
C PRO A 46 -7.15 16.75 -9.52
N LEU A 47 -6.02 16.58 -8.81
CA LEU A 47 -4.73 16.29 -9.41
C LEU A 47 -4.70 14.92 -10.09
N THR A 48 -5.29 13.89 -9.47
CA THR A 48 -5.33 12.53 -10.03
C THR A 48 -6.75 11.99 -9.95
N PRO A 49 -7.59 12.35 -10.93
CA PRO A 49 -9.03 12.15 -10.87
C PRO A 49 -9.49 10.68 -10.85
N SER A 50 -8.62 9.71 -11.11
CA SER A 50 -9.02 8.32 -11.27
C SER A 50 -9.47 7.64 -9.97
N TYR A 51 -8.77 7.90 -8.87
CA TYR A 51 -9.04 7.30 -7.56
C TYR A 51 -8.79 8.35 -6.49
N CYS A 52 -9.75 8.52 -5.58
CA CYS A 52 -9.75 9.65 -4.65
C CYS A 52 -8.57 9.68 -3.68
N GLY A 53 -8.05 8.51 -3.31
CA GLY A 53 -6.89 8.42 -2.45
C GLY A 53 -5.59 8.89 -3.11
N PHE A 54 -5.54 9.03 -4.43
CA PHE A 54 -4.35 9.52 -5.11
C PHE A 54 -4.34 11.06 -5.28
N PRO A 55 -3.14 11.66 -5.40
CA PRO A 55 -1.87 11.03 -5.08
C PRO A 55 -1.76 10.80 -3.56
N PHE A 56 -0.98 9.80 -3.15
CA PHE A 56 -0.78 9.45 -1.74
C PHE A 56 0.70 9.24 -1.45
N PRO A 57 1.25 9.61 -0.29
CA PRO A 57 0.67 10.55 0.69
C PRO A 57 0.53 11.96 0.10
N ASN A 58 -0.30 12.82 0.69
CA ASN A 58 -0.61 14.14 0.15
C ASN A 58 -1.11 15.10 1.22
N ASP A 59 -0.42 16.22 1.42
CA ASP A 59 -0.76 17.22 2.46
C ASP A 59 -2.11 17.92 2.22
N TYR A 60 -2.74 17.73 1.05
CA TYR A 60 -4.14 18.10 0.85
C TYR A 60 -5.08 17.46 1.89
N TRP A 61 -4.71 16.29 2.42
CA TRP A 61 -5.45 15.57 3.46
C TRP A 61 -4.90 15.83 4.86
N THR A 62 -4.47 17.06 5.13
CA THR A 62 -3.99 17.50 6.45
C THR A 62 -4.69 18.78 6.91
N GLU A 63 -4.67 19.00 8.21
CA GLU A 63 -5.11 20.25 8.83
C GLU A 63 -4.00 20.84 9.70
N ALA A 64 -4.06 22.15 9.93
CA ALA A 64 -3.09 22.82 10.79
C ALA A 64 -3.29 22.43 12.26
N ASP A 65 -2.21 22.02 12.91
CA ASP A 65 -2.18 21.68 14.33
C ASP A 65 -0.93 22.31 14.97
N PRO A 66 -1.03 23.52 15.53
CA PRO A 66 0.11 24.22 16.13
C PRO A 66 0.70 23.53 17.36
N GLU A 67 0.01 22.55 17.93
CA GLU A 67 0.48 21.79 19.10
C GLU A 67 1.29 20.55 18.67
N SER A 68 1.19 20.12 17.42
CA SER A 68 1.97 19.02 16.88
C SER A 68 3.39 19.45 16.52
N VAL A 69 4.31 18.48 16.42
CA VAL A 69 5.72 18.74 16.08
C VAL A 69 5.86 19.27 14.64
N THR A 70 5.02 18.79 13.73
CA THR A 70 5.05 19.15 12.31
C THR A 70 4.24 20.41 12.00
N GLY A 71 3.41 20.87 12.95
CA GLY A 71 2.41 21.92 12.71
C GLY A 71 1.18 21.42 11.94
N LEU A 72 1.11 20.11 11.67
CA LEU A 72 0.05 19.46 10.90
C LEU A 72 -0.51 18.24 11.64
N ARG A 73 -1.72 17.85 11.26
CA ARG A 73 -2.35 16.58 11.61
C ARG A 73 -3.02 15.97 10.39
N LEU A 74 -3.01 14.65 10.27
CA LEU A 74 -3.74 13.97 9.21
C LEU A 74 -5.25 14.20 9.37
N ALA A 75 -5.91 14.50 8.25
CA ALA A 75 -7.35 14.73 8.15
C ALA A 75 -7.92 13.91 6.98
N LEU A 76 -7.58 12.62 6.94
CA LEU A 76 -8.01 11.70 5.89
C LEU A 76 -9.54 11.56 5.91
N PRO A 77 -10.25 11.89 4.81
CA PRO A 77 -11.69 11.72 4.75
C PRO A 77 -12.07 10.26 4.47
N GLN A 78 -13.30 9.90 4.82
CA GLN A 78 -13.82 8.55 4.60
C GLN A 78 -13.78 8.13 3.11
N VAL A 79 -13.97 9.08 2.18
CA VAL A 79 -14.02 8.82 0.72
C VAL A 79 -12.71 8.27 0.13
N ILE A 80 -11.57 8.47 0.80
CA ILE A 80 -10.28 7.93 0.33
C ILE A 80 -9.94 6.55 0.91
N MET A 81 -10.77 6.03 1.83
CA MET A 81 -10.53 4.73 2.44
C MET A 81 -10.96 3.60 1.49
N PRO A 82 -10.18 2.50 1.40
CA PRO A 82 -10.57 1.35 0.60
C PRO A 82 -11.93 0.80 1.01
N SER A 83 -12.72 0.41 0.01
CA SER A 83 -14.03 -0.22 0.19
C SER A 83 -13.95 -1.72 -0.07
N THR A 84 -14.64 -2.51 0.74
CA THR A 84 -14.85 -3.93 0.48
C THR A 84 -15.85 -4.12 -0.67
N VAL A 85 -15.98 -5.35 -1.17
CA VAL A 85 -16.99 -5.72 -2.17
C VAL A 85 -18.42 -5.49 -1.68
N ASP A 86 -18.63 -5.53 -0.36
CA ASP A 86 -19.91 -5.28 0.30
C ASP A 86 -20.14 -3.79 0.61
N GLY A 87 -19.21 -2.92 0.20
CA GLY A 87 -19.28 -1.47 0.39
C GLY A 87 -18.88 -0.99 1.79
N GLU A 88 -18.34 -1.87 2.63
CA GLU A 88 -17.82 -1.48 3.94
C GLU A 88 -16.49 -0.73 3.78
N GLN A 89 -16.27 0.31 4.58
CA GLN A 89 -15.03 1.06 4.58
C GLN A 89 -14.44 1.13 5.99
N SER A 90 -13.11 1.10 6.06
CA SER A 90 -12.40 1.31 7.32
C SER A 90 -12.50 2.77 7.76
N SER A 91 -12.59 3.00 9.07
CA SER A 91 -12.53 4.35 9.63
C SER A 91 -11.11 4.93 9.48
N PRO A 92 -10.96 6.20 9.06
CA PRO A 92 -9.67 6.86 9.03
C PRO A 92 -9.19 7.33 10.42
N GLY A 93 -10.02 7.23 11.46
CA GLY A 93 -9.81 7.88 12.76
C GLY A 93 -8.43 7.64 13.38
N ALA A 94 -7.95 6.39 13.39
CA ALA A 94 -6.63 6.05 13.94
C ALA A 94 -5.46 6.67 13.15
N PHE A 95 -5.64 6.92 11.84
CA PHE A 95 -4.64 7.63 11.05
C PHE A 95 -4.68 9.14 11.32
N ASN A 96 -5.86 9.70 11.58
CA ASN A 96 -6.05 11.12 11.86
C ASN A 96 -5.53 11.56 13.26
N GLU A 97 -5.01 10.62 14.05
CA GLU A 97 -4.25 10.90 15.26
C GLU A 97 -2.77 11.24 14.97
N MET A 98 -2.30 11.00 13.74
CA MET A 98 -0.90 11.16 13.37
C MET A 98 -0.59 12.61 12.97
N ASP A 99 0.60 13.08 13.34
CA ASP A 99 1.09 14.42 12.98
C ASP A 99 1.74 14.49 11.59
N GLY A 100 1.56 13.45 10.78
CA GLY A 100 2.05 13.39 9.40
C GLY A 100 1.95 11.98 8.82
N PHE A 101 2.44 11.81 7.60
CA PHE A 101 2.43 10.52 6.92
C PHE A 101 3.60 9.64 7.36
N SER A 102 3.43 8.32 7.28
CA SER A 102 4.51 7.38 7.60
C SER A 102 5.75 7.65 6.73
N PRO A 103 6.95 7.77 7.32
CA PRO A 103 8.20 7.85 6.56
C PRO A 103 8.58 6.51 5.92
N GLY A 104 7.75 5.47 6.04
CA GLY A 104 7.94 4.17 5.37
C GLY A 104 7.07 3.97 4.12
N VAL A 105 6.18 4.92 3.79
CA VAL A 105 5.24 4.74 2.69
C VAL A 105 5.85 5.09 1.34
N ALA A 106 5.41 4.40 0.29
CA ALA A 106 5.71 4.79 -1.08
C ALA A 106 4.86 5.99 -1.48
N ALA A 107 5.41 6.88 -2.29
CA ALA A 107 4.62 7.86 -3.02
C ALA A 107 3.92 7.16 -4.18
N MET A 108 2.61 7.34 -4.31
CA MET A 108 1.76 6.59 -5.20
C MET A 108 0.82 7.54 -5.93
N THR A 109 0.59 7.24 -7.19
CA THR A 109 -0.34 7.98 -8.05
C THR A 109 -0.92 7.06 -9.11
N HIS A 110 -1.92 7.54 -9.83
CA HIS A 110 -2.49 6.83 -10.95
C HIS A 110 -2.30 7.58 -12.26
N PHE A 111 -1.66 6.90 -13.21
CA PHE A 111 -1.54 7.31 -14.60
C PHE A 111 -2.00 6.11 -15.44
N PRO A 112 -3.22 6.16 -16.03
CA PRO A 112 -3.75 5.02 -16.79
C PRO A 112 -2.77 4.56 -17.87
N GLY A 113 -2.41 3.27 -17.82
CA GLY A 113 -1.50 2.66 -18.80
C GLY A 113 -0.03 3.08 -18.67
N ALA A 114 0.37 3.74 -17.58
CA ALA A 114 1.76 4.08 -17.33
C ALA A 114 2.68 2.86 -17.33
N THR A 115 3.88 3.06 -17.85
CA THR A 115 4.96 2.08 -17.77
C THR A 115 6.11 2.62 -16.92
N VAL A 116 6.99 1.72 -16.48
CA VAL A 116 8.25 2.07 -15.82
C VAL A 116 9.41 2.31 -16.81
N THR A 117 9.10 2.45 -18.10
CA THR A 117 10.10 2.63 -19.16
C THR A 117 10.88 3.93 -18.93
N GLY A 118 12.21 3.81 -18.79
CA GLY A 118 13.09 4.96 -18.56
C GLY A 118 13.07 5.50 -17.12
N LEU A 119 12.33 4.86 -16.20
CA LEU A 119 12.31 5.22 -14.79
C LEU A 119 13.38 4.44 -14.01
N ALA A 120 13.72 4.91 -12.80
CA ALA A 120 14.63 4.19 -11.92
C ALA A 120 14.02 2.86 -11.46
N THR A 121 14.78 1.76 -11.52
CA THR A 121 14.33 0.43 -11.08
C THR A 121 15.07 0.00 -9.82
N PRO A 122 14.69 -1.11 -9.16
CA PRO A 122 15.46 -1.64 -8.02
C PRO A 122 16.95 -1.88 -8.33
N ALA A 123 17.29 -2.13 -9.60
CA ALA A 123 18.67 -2.33 -10.05
C ALA A 123 19.38 -1.03 -10.45
N THR A 124 18.65 0.08 -10.66
CA THR A 124 19.17 1.35 -11.17
C THR A 124 18.78 2.55 -10.30
N ILE A 125 18.58 2.35 -8.98
CA ILE A 125 18.15 3.39 -8.02
C ILE A 125 18.94 4.71 -8.17
N ALA A 126 20.26 4.65 -8.37
CA ALA A 126 21.09 5.85 -8.52
C ALA A 126 20.67 6.77 -9.69
N SER A 127 19.97 6.24 -10.70
CA SER A 127 19.43 7.04 -11.80
C SER A 127 18.35 8.03 -11.37
N SER A 128 17.64 7.76 -10.27
CA SER A 128 16.64 8.68 -9.69
C SER A 128 17.23 10.01 -9.21
N LEU A 129 18.52 10.03 -8.92
CA LEU A 129 19.25 11.21 -8.44
C LEU A 129 19.76 12.08 -9.59
N LEU A 130 19.69 11.61 -10.84
CA LEU A 130 20.21 12.34 -11.98
C LEU A 130 19.34 13.57 -12.31
N PRO A 131 19.92 14.68 -12.81
CA PRO A 131 19.16 15.89 -13.14
C PRO A 131 18.00 15.66 -14.11
N GLN A 132 18.15 14.71 -15.04
CA GLN A 132 17.18 14.33 -16.05
C GLN A 132 16.18 13.24 -15.59
N SER A 133 16.26 12.79 -14.34
CA SER A 133 15.34 11.76 -13.83
C SER A 133 13.88 12.17 -14.10
N PRO A 134 13.07 11.28 -14.70
CA PRO A 134 11.63 11.47 -14.88
C PRO A 134 10.87 11.65 -13.57
N THR A 135 11.32 10.99 -12.50
CA THR A 135 10.69 11.02 -11.18
C THR A 135 11.64 11.60 -10.14
N VAL A 136 11.11 12.42 -9.24
CA VAL A 136 11.87 13.10 -8.18
C VAL A 136 11.09 13.05 -6.88
N ILE A 137 11.78 12.76 -5.79
CA ILE A 137 11.33 13.02 -4.42
C ILE A 137 12.32 14.03 -3.85
N LEU A 138 11.86 15.21 -3.48
CA LEU A 138 12.70 16.35 -3.11
C LEU A 138 12.45 16.74 -1.64
N ASN A 139 13.49 16.74 -0.81
CA ASN A 139 13.43 17.33 0.53
C ASN A 139 13.36 18.86 0.40
N THR A 140 12.28 19.47 0.89
CA THR A 140 12.07 20.93 0.74
C THR A 140 13.00 21.77 1.62
N ALA A 141 13.51 21.22 2.73
CA ALA A 141 14.40 21.91 3.64
C ALA A 141 15.84 21.94 3.13
N SER A 142 16.33 20.83 2.59
CA SER A 142 17.71 20.72 2.09
C SER A 142 17.87 20.95 0.59
N GLY A 143 16.80 20.78 -0.19
CA GLY A 143 16.85 20.74 -1.66
C GLY A 143 17.44 19.44 -2.21
N GLU A 144 17.68 18.43 -1.37
CA GLU A 144 18.27 17.17 -1.80
C GLU A 144 17.22 16.22 -2.39
N ARG A 145 17.63 15.46 -3.42
CA ARG A 145 16.84 14.39 -4.01
C ARG A 145 16.97 13.13 -3.17
N LEU A 146 15.85 12.50 -2.86
CA LEU A 146 15.83 11.20 -2.20
C LEU A 146 15.91 10.09 -3.26
N ALA A 147 16.89 9.20 -3.07
CA ALA A 147 17.06 8.04 -3.93
C ALA A 147 15.81 7.15 -3.85
N HIS A 148 15.29 6.73 -4.99
CA HIS A 148 14.11 5.89 -5.07
C HIS A 148 14.15 5.00 -6.31
N TRP A 149 13.26 4.01 -6.35
CA TRP A 149 12.89 3.32 -7.58
C TRP A 149 11.39 3.44 -7.82
N VAL A 150 10.97 3.11 -9.03
CA VAL A 150 9.58 3.14 -9.45
C VAL A 150 9.14 1.73 -9.81
N ASP A 151 7.93 1.37 -9.42
CA ASP A 151 7.29 0.11 -9.78
C ASP A 151 5.78 0.32 -10.02
N LEU A 152 5.12 -0.66 -10.62
CA LEU A 152 3.67 -0.69 -10.78
C LEU A 152 3.04 -1.64 -9.76
N ASP A 153 1.77 -1.41 -9.41
CA ASP A 153 1.00 -2.43 -8.68
C ASP A 153 0.67 -3.59 -9.62
N GLU A 154 1.54 -4.59 -9.62
CA GLU A 154 1.51 -5.74 -10.51
C GLU A 154 0.67 -6.90 -9.96
N TYR A 155 0.13 -6.82 -8.74
CA TYR A 155 -0.42 -8.02 -8.06
C TYR A 155 -1.52 -8.71 -8.88
N VAL A 156 -2.53 -7.94 -9.31
CA VAL A 156 -3.69 -8.48 -10.04
C VAL A 156 -3.32 -8.85 -11.48
N VAL A 157 -2.47 -8.05 -12.14
CA VAL A 157 -1.98 -8.32 -13.50
C VAL A 157 -1.17 -9.63 -13.54
N GLN A 158 -0.26 -9.83 -12.58
CA GLN A 158 0.55 -11.05 -12.49
C GLN A 158 -0.29 -12.25 -12.04
N ALA A 159 -1.30 -12.05 -11.19
CA ALA A 159 -2.28 -13.09 -10.89
C ALA A 159 -3.02 -13.53 -12.16
N ARG A 160 -3.45 -12.60 -13.01
CA ARG A 160 -4.10 -12.91 -14.28
C ARG A 160 -3.17 -13.63 -15.25
N ALA A 161 -1.94 -13.15 -15.43
CA ALA A 161 -0.95 -13.77 -16.31
C ALA A 161 -0.67 -15.24 -15.93
N ARG A 162 -0.58 -15.55 -14.63
CA ARG A 162 -0.43 -16.93 -14.13
C ARG A 162 -1.64 -17.81 -14.44
N ILE A 163 -2.86 -17.27 -14.30
CA ILE A 163 -4.09 -17.98 -14.67
C ILE A 163 -4.09 -18.32 -16.17
N ASP A 164 -3.74 -17.34 -17.02
CA ASP A 164 -3.69 -17.53 -18.48
C ASP A 164 -2.60 -18.54 -18.88
N ALA A 165 -1.50 -18.62 -18.11
CA ALA A 165 -0.47 -19.64 -18.25
C ALA A 165 -0.86 -21.04 -17.72
N GLY A 166 -2.06 -21.19 -17.14
CA GLY A 166 -2.54 -22.47 -16.58
C GLY A 166 -1.94 -22.82 -15.22
N GLU A 167 -1.33 -21.87 -14.52
CA GLU A 167 -0.81 -22.07 -13.17
C GLU A 167 -1.94 -22.11 -12.12
N ARG A 168 -1.57 -22.38 -10.86
CA ARG A 168 -2.53 -22.46 -9.75
C ARG A 168 -3.32 -21.16 -9.64
N ARG A 169 -4.64 -21.28 -9.77
CA ARG A 169 -5.57 -20.14 -9.64
C ARG A 169 -5.50 -19.54 -8.23
N PRO A 170 -5.56 -18.20 -8.09
CA PRO A 170 -5.87 -17.58 -6.82
C PRO A 170 -7.24 -18.10 -6.30
N GLN A 171 -7.48 -17.99 -5.00
CA GLN A 171 -8.72 -18.47 -4.37
C GLN A 171 -9.97 -17.63 -4.76
N PHE A 172 -9.81 -16.57 -5.55
CA PHE A 172 -10.89 -15.75 -6.09
C PHE A 172 -10.94 -15.85 -7.63
N GLY A 173 -12.13 -15.67 -8.21
CA GLY A 173 -12.31 -15.63 -9.66
C GLY A 173 -11.76 -14.32 -10.24
N LEU A 174 -10.91 -14.41 -11.26
CA LEU A 174 -10.35 -13.25 -11.96
C LEU A 174 -10.59 -13.39 -13.47
N ASP A 175 -11.81 -13.08 -13.89
CA ASP A 175 -12.24 -13.11 -15.30
C ASP A 175 -12.31 -11.69 -15.87
N ARG A 176 -11.15 -11.02 -15.91
CA ARG A 176 -10.99 -9.65 -16.41
C ARG A 176 -9.90 -9.62 -17.47
N ASP A 177 -10.02 -8.70 -18.42
CA ASP A 177 -9.05 -8.54 -19.49
C ASP A 177 -7.72 -7.99 -18.94
N PRO A 178 -6.55 -8.56 -19.33
CA PRO A 178 -5.26 -8.08 -18.87
C PRO A 178 -4.96 -6.63 -19.24
N ASP A 179 -5.42 -6.16 -20.40
CA ASP A 179 -5.19 -4.79 -20.85
C ASP A 179 -5.99 -3.80 -20.01
N GLU A 180 -7.22 -4.16 -19.61
CA GLU A 180 -8.00 -3.39 -18.63
C GLU A 180 -7.28 -3.30 -17.28
N LEU A 181 -6.77 -4.41 -16.76
CA LEU A 181 -6.07 -4.44 -15.47
C LEU A 181 -4.82 -3.55 -15.47
N ARG A 182 -4.12 -3.42 -16.61
CA ARG A 182 -2.97 -2.51 -16.74
C ARG A 182 -3.37 -1.03 -16.72
N GLN A 183 -4.62 -0.70 -17.02
CA GLN A 183 -5.12 0.68 -16.92
C GLN A 183 -5.39 1.12 -15.47
N GLU A 184 -5.38 0.19 -14.50
CA GLU A 184 -5.73 0.44 -13.09
C GLU A 184 -4.51 0.47 -12.15
N GLN A 185 -3.32 0.17 -12.65
CA GLN A 185 -2.12 0.00 -11.83
C GLN A 185 -1.67 1.34 -11.24
N ALA A 186 -1.44 1.37 -9.93
CA ALA A 186 -0.78 2.49 -9.29
C ALA A 186 0.70 2.55 -9.70
N LEU A 187 1.19 3.75 -10.01
CA LEU A 187 2.62 4.04 -10.17
C LEU A 187 3.19 4.40 -8.79
N MET A 188 4.16 3.63 -8.32
CA MET A 188 4.71 3.73 -6.96
C MET A 188 6.19 4.12 -6.98
N LEU A 189 6.53 5.28 -6.42
CA LEU A 189 7.88 5.73 -6.15
C LEU A 189 8.26 5.32 -4.73
N ARG A 190 9.20 4.38 -4.61
CA ARG A 190 9.62 3.78 -3.34
C ARG A 190 10.96 4.36 -2.91
N PRO A 191 11.02 5.13 -1.81
CA PRO A 191 12.28 5.62 -1.27
C PRO A 191 13.24 4.45 -0.95
N ALA A 192 14.47 4.54 -1.44
CA ALA A 192 15.55 3.61 -1.12
C ALA A 192 16.26 3.96 0.19
N ILE A 193 16.02 5.16 0.69
CA ILE A 193 16.41 5.63 2.01
C ILE A 193 15.13 6.14 2.65
N ARG A 194 14.93 5.81 3.92
CA ARG A 194 13.79 6.31 4.70
C ARG A 194 13.80 7.84 4.71
N PRO A 195 12.72 8.52 4.27
CA PRO A 195 12.47 9.92 4.58
C PRO A 195 12.77 10.29 6.04
N GLU A 196 13.24 11.51 6.24
CA GLU A 196 13.44 12.10 7.56
C GLU A 196 12.09 12.28 8.26
N ASP A 197 12.09 12.25 9.59
CA ASP A 197 10.89 12.55 10.39
C ASP A 197 10.59 14.05 10.37
N ALA A 198 9.30 14.44 10.43
CA ALA A 198 8.86 15.83 10.46
C ALA A 198 9.40 16.70 9.29
N THR A 199 9.47 16.12 8.09
CA THR A 199 10.05 16.77 6.92
C THR A 199 9.06 16.76 5.76
N ARG A 200 8.92 17.91 5.10
CA ARG A 200 8.10 18.08 3.89
C ARG A 200 8.90 17.69 2.63
N TYR A 201 8.29 16.84 1.81
CA TYR A 201 8.83 16.36 0.54
C TYR A 201 7.91 16.74 -0.61
N ILE A 202 8.49 17.12 -1.75
CA ILE A 202 7.76 17.28 -3.03
C ILE A 202 8.04 16.06 -3.89
N VAL A 203 6.98 15.46 -4.45
CA VAL A 203 7.09 14.48 -5.52
C VAL A 203 6.83 15.20 -6.85
N ALA A 204 7.69 14.98 -7.84
CA ALA A 204 7.54 15.53 -9.18
C ALA A 204 7.76 14.45 -10.24
N ILE A 205 6.87 14.41 -11.23
CA ILE A 205 6.83 13.40 -12.30
C ILE A 205 6.76 14.10 -13.65
N ARG A 206 7.60 13.65 -14.58
CA ARG A 206 7.67 14.09 -15.99
C ARG A 206 8.13 12.92 -16.87
N ASN A 207 7.84 12.97 -18.17
CA ASN A 207 8.28 11.97 -19.16
C ASN A 207 7.89 10.50 -18.90
N VAL A 208 6.84 10.24 -18.09
CA VAL A 208 6.23 8.90 -17.98
C VAL A 208 5.45 8.62 -19.25
N VAL A 209 5.62 7.41 -19.79
CA VAL A 209 5.06 6.98 -21.07
C VAL A 209 4.17 5.75 -20.93
N ASP A 210 3.25 5.60 -21.87
CA ASP A 210 2.47 4.37 -22.06
C ASP A 210 3.29 3.26 -22.75
N ALA A 211 2.65 2.12 -23.00
CA ALA A 211 3.27 0.98 -23.68
C ALA A 211 3.66 1.27 -25.14
N GLY A 212 3.07 2.30 -25.77
CA GLY A 212 3.42 2.79 -27.09
C GLY A 212 4.59 3.78 -27.09
N GLY A 213 5.09 4.17 -25.91
CA GLY A 213 6.13 5.19 -25.75
C GLY A 213 5.61 6.63 -25.85
N GLN A 214 4.29 6.82 -25.87
CA GLN A 214 3.68 8.14 -25.86
C GLN A 214 3.70 8.70 -24.44
N VAL A 215 4.16 9.94 -24.29
CA VAL A 215 4.12 10.65 -23.00
C VAL A 215 2.68 10.83 -22.57
N LEU A 216 2.37 10.43 -21.34
CA LEU A 216 1.04 10.56 -20.76
C LEU A 216 0.71 12.02 -20.46
N GLU A 217 -0.53 12.41 -20.69
CA GLU A 217 -0.96 13.78 -20.45
C GLU A 217 -1.22 14.04 -18.95
N PRO A 218 -0.90 15.23 -18.43
CA PRO A 218 -1.33 15.65 -17.11
C PRO A 218 -2.86 15.74 -17.04
N SER A 219 -3.43 15.51 -15.84
CA SER A 219 -4.85 15.75 -15.61
C SER A 219 -5.24 17.20 -15.91
N PRO A 220 -6.50 17.48 -16.29
CA PRO A 220 -6.96 18.85 -16.49
C PRO A 220 -6.74 19.75 -15.26
N GLY A 221 -6.94 19.20 -14.05
CA GLY A 221 -6.73 19.91 -12.79
C GLY A 221 -5.28 20.32 -12.57
N PHE A 222 -4.34 19.36 -12.66
CA PHE A 222 -2.92 19.69 -12.51
C PHE A 222 -2.43 20.63 -13.63
N ARG A 223 -2.92 20.45 -14.86
CA ARG A 223 -2.60 21.35 -15.98
C ARG A 223 -3.07 22.78 -15.73
N ALA A 224 -4.24 22.99 -15.12
CA ALA A 224 -4.71 24.33 -14.78
C ALA A 224 -3.81 25.04 -13.75
N LEU A 225 -3.26 24.29 -12.80
CA LEU A 225 -2.25 24.78 -11.86
C LEU A 225 -0.90 25.03 -12.56
N ARG A 226 -0.40 24.05 -13.29
CA ARG A 226 0.89 24.11 -14.00
C ARG A 226 0.92 25.20 -15.07
N ASP A 227 -0.15 25.42 -15.82
CA ASP A 227 -0.13 26.35 -16.97
C ASP A 227 -0.80 27.69 -16.66
N GLY A 228 -1.29 27.89 -15.41
CA GLY A 228 -1.98 29.11 -15.01
C GLY A 228 -3.32 29.31 -15.74
N LEU A 229 -3.96 28.22 -16.19
CA LEU A 229 -5.24 28.28 -16.90
C LEU A 229 -6.38 28.50 -15.90
N PRO A 230 -7.43 29.28 -16.25
CA PRO A 230 -8.63 29.40 -15.43
C PRO A 230 -9.30 28.04 -15.19
N SER A 231 -9.87 27.85 -13.99
CA SER A 231 -10.68 26.68 -13.64
C SER A 231 -11.98 27.12 -12.96
N ASP A 232 -13.05 26.37 -13.19
CA ASP A 232 -14.31 26.51 -12.44
C ASP A 232 -14.32 25.65 -11.17
N ASP A 233 -13.28 24.82 -10.96
CA ASP A 233 -13.11 23.98 -9.78
C ASP A 233 -12.52 24.79 -8.60
N PRO A 234 -13.28 25.00 -7.52
CA PRO A 234 -12.82 25.79 -6.37
C PRO A 234 -11.62 25.15 -5.64
N ILE A 235 -11.44 23.82 -5.69
CA ILE A 235 -10.28 23.15 -5.08
C ILE A 235 -9.01 23.56 -5.83
N ILE A 236 -9.04 23.58 -7.16
CA ILE A 236 -7.93 24.05 -7.99
C ILE A 236 -7.62 25.52 -7.70
N GLU A 237 -8.64 26.38 -7.68
CA GLU A 237 -8.43 27.81 -7.41
C GLU A 237 -7.84 28.08 -6.02
N SER A 238 -8.26 27.31 -5.00
CA SER A 238 -7.74 27.45 -3.63
C SER A 238 -6.24 27.10 -3.49
N ARG A 239 -5.72 26.25 -4.39
CA ARG A 239 -4.35 25.70 -4.30
C ARG A 239 -3.33 26.46 -5.12
N ARG A 240 -3.71 27.52 -5.85
CA ARG A 240 -2.79 28.25 -6.74
C ARG A 240 -1.54 28.75 -6.04
N ALA A 241 -1.68 29.44 -4.91
CA ALA A 241 -0.54 29.98 -4.18
C ALA A 241 0.42 28.87 -3.70
N HIS A 242 -0.14 27.77 -3.20
CA HIS A 242 0.62 26.58 -2.77
C HIS A 242 1.41 25.95 -3.93
N PHE A 243 0.79 25.83 -5.10
CA PHE A 243 1.46 25.27 -6.27
C PHE A 243 2.53 26.18 -6.85
N GLU A 244 2.34 27.50 -6.82
CA GLU A 244 3.42 28.44 -7.21
C GLU A 244 4.65 28.31 -6.29
N GLU A 245 4.44 28.01 -5.00
CA GLU A 245 5.53 27.68 -4.08
C GLU A 245 6.23 26.36 -4.46
N ILE A 246 5.46 25.29 -4.70
CA ILE A 246 5.99 23.99 -5.15
C ILE A 246 6.83 24.15 -6.43
N PHE A 247 6.31 24.86 -7.43
CA PHE A 247 7.03 25.09 -8.68
C PHE A 247 8.31 25.90 -8.47
N SER A 248 8.27 26.92 -7.61
CA SER A 248 9.45 27.72 -7.27
C SER A 248 10.55 26.86 -6.60
N LEU A 249 10.16 25.97 -5.68
CA LEU A 249 11.10 25.05 -5.02
C LEU A 249 11.69 24.02 -6.00
N LEU A 250 10.88 23.50 -6.92
CA LEU A 250 11.33 22.59 -7.98
C LEU A 250 12.29 23.29 -8.97
N GLU A 251 11.98 24.51 -9.39
CA GLU A 251 12.80 25.30 -10.31
C GLU A 251 14.16 25.66 -9.69
N ALA A 252 14.20 25.96 -8.40
CA ALA A 252 15.45 26.17 -7.66
C ALA A 252 16.39 24.95 -7.70
N GLN A 253 15.84 23.75 -7.94
CA GLN A 253 16.57 22.49 -8.09
C GLN A 253 16.70 22.02 -9.55
N GLY A 254 16.46 22.93 -10.51
CA GLY A 254 16.60 22.68 -11.94
C GLY A 254 15.50 21.79 -12.53
N ILE A 255 14.37 21.66 -11.86
CA ILE A 255 13.20 20.93 -12.36
C ILE A 255 12.23 21.97 -12.93
N ALA A 256 12.22 22.10 -14.25
CA ALA A 256 11.33 23.03 -14.93
C ALA A 256 9.86 22.67 -14.68
N ARG A 257 9.04 23.70 -14.43
CA ARG A 257 7.58 23.63 -14.39
C ARG A 257 7.02 23.08 -15.70
N ASP A 258 7.55 23.57 -16.81
CA ASP A 258 7.22 23.11 -18.16
C ASP A 258 7.62 21.64 -18.32
N GLY A 259 6.64 20.79 -18.60
CA GLY A 259 6.83 19.35 -18.80
C GLY A 259 6.52 18.47 -17.59
N LEU A 260 6.15 19.04 -16.44
CA LEU A 260 5.60 18.25 -15.34
C LEU A 260 4.27 17.61 -15.76
N GLN A 261 4.11 16.32 -15.48
CA GLN A 261 2.85 15.57 -15.60
C GLN A 261 2.07 15.56 -14.29
N LEU A 262 2.78 15.61 -13.16
CA LEU A 262 2.18 15.72 -11.83
C LEU A 262 3.24 16.22 -10.84
N ALA A 263 2.81 17.01 -9.87
CA ALA A 263 3.57 17.30 -8.67
C ALA A 263 2.61 17.46 -7.48
N TRP A 264 3.08 17.09 -6.31
CA TRP A 264 2.39 17.28 -5.03
C TRP A 264 3.41 17.18 -3.90
N ASP A 265 3.00 17.49 -2.68
CA ASP A 265 3.83 17.41 -1.50
C ASP A 265 3.16 16.65 -0.36
N PHE A 266 4.00 16.16 0.55
CA PHE A 266 3.57 15.52 1.78
C PHE A 266 4.59 15.74 2.89
N THR A 267 4.12 15.71 4.13
CA THR A 267 4.94 15.85 5.34
C THR A 267 4.96 14.55 6.12
N THR A 268 6.16 14.10 6.50
CA THR A 268 6.34 12.89 7.31
C THR A 268 6.02 13.15 8.78
N ALA A 269 5.46 12.15 9.46
CA ALA A 269 5.21 12.20 10.89
C ALA A 269 6.50 12.40 11.69
N SER A 270 6.38 12.98 12.87
CA SER A 270 7.51 13.15 13.78
C SER A 270 7.97 11.81 14.36
N ARG A 271 9.25 11.76 14.77
CA ARG A 271 9.79 10.58 15.46
C ARG A 271 9.02 10.27 16.74
N ALA A 272 8.58 11.30 17.46
CA ALA A 272 7.82 11.16 18.70
C ALA A 272 6.48 10.47 18.42
N ASN A 273 5.73 10.92 17.41
CA ASN A 273 4.48 10.29 17.00
C ASN A 273 4.71 8.84 16.50
N ASN A 274 5.73 8.61 15.67
CA ASN A 274 6.06 7.30 15.10
C ASN A 274 6.48 6.24 16.14
N THR A 275 7.03 6.64 17.29
CA THR A 275 7.67 5.70 18.23
C THR A 275 7.15 5.78 19.66
N GLY A 276 6.44 6.85 20.02
CA GLY A 276 6.07 7.18 21.40
C GLY A 276 5.33 6.06 22.11
N ALA A 277 4.26 5.55 21.50
CA ALA A 277 3.44 4.47 22.10
C ALA A 277 4.27 3.22 22.43
N MET A 278 5.07 2.73 21.49
CA MET A 278 5.88 1.51 21.69
C MET A 278 7.03 1.72 22.69
N LEU A 279 7.65 2.90 22.68
CA LEU A 279 8.72 3.23 23.63
C LEU A 279 8.16 3.39 25.05
N HIS A 280 6.99 4.03 25.19
CA HIS A 280 6.30 4.15 26.46
C HIS A 280 5.98 2.79 27.07
N MET A 281 5.32 1.90 26.32
CA MET A 281 5.03 0.53 26.76
C MET A 281 6.29 -0.24 27.17
N ARG A 282 7.37 -0.12 26.39
CA ARG A 282 8.65 -0.77 26.68
C ARG A 282 9.24 -0.26 28.00
N ASP A 283 9.29 1.05 28.16
CA ASP A 283 9.97 1.70 29.29
C ASP A 283 9.22 1.41 30.59
N GLU A 284 7.89 1.47 30.58
CA GLU A 284 7.06 1.07 31.73
C GLU A 284 7.22 -0.42 32.05
N ALA A 285 7.15 -1.31 31.06
CA ALA A 285 7.27 -2.75 31.28
C ALA A 285 8.64 -3.13 31.86
N LEU A 286 9.73 -2.55 31.35
CA LEU A 286 11.09 -2.78 31.86
C LEU A 286 11.28 -2.20 33.26
N GLN A 287 10.63 -1.06 33.57
CA GLN A 287 10.65 -0.48 34.90
C GLN A 287 9.87 -1.33 35.92
N ALA A 288 8.73 -1.89 35.52
CA ALA A 288 7.89 -2.71 36.38
C ALA A 288 8.48 -4.11 36.64
N ALA A 289 9.20 -4.67 35.65
CA ALA A 289 9.75 -6.02 35.70
C ALA A 289 11.25 -6.04 35.34
N PRO A 290 12.14 -5.44 36.16
CA PRO A 290 13.57 -5.30 35.84
C PRO A 290 14.32 -6.63 35.75
N GLU A 291 13.83 -7.67 36.42
CA GLU A 291 14.38 -9.05 36.39
C GLU A 291 13.63 -9.97 35.41
N GLY A 292 12.70 -9.42 34.62
CA GLY A 292 11.82 -10.16 33.73
C GLY A 292 10.44 -10.46 34.33
N VAL A 293 9.54 -10.94 33.48
CA VAL A 293 8.16 -11.29 33.85
C VAL A 293 8.08 -12.73 34.41
N PRO A 294 7.04 -13.06 35.18
CA PRO A 294 6.76 -14.44 35.55
C PRO A 294 6.58 -15.32 34.30
N TYR A 295 7.12 -16.54 34.36
CA TYR A 295 6.95 -17.52 33.29
C TYR A 295 6.87 -18.95 33.84
N SER A 296 6.23 -19.84 33.07
CA SER A 296 6.29 -21.28 33.25
C SER A 296 7.00 -21.93 32.07
N VAL A 297 7.63 -23.08 32.31
CA VAL A 297 8.28 -23.89 31.28
C VAL A 297 7.74 -25.31 31.35
N GLU A 298 7.30 -25.82 30.22
CA GLU A 298 6.82 -27.19 30.06
C GLU A 298 7.69 -27.91 29.04
N LEU A 299 8.08 -29.15 29.36
CA LEU A 299 8.78 -30.02 28.43
C LEU A 299 7.75 -30.70 27.51
N VAL A 300 7.97 -30.61 26.21
CA VAL A 300 7.10 -31.22 25.20
C VAL A 300 7.92 -32.16 24.32
N ASP A 301 7.85 -33.46 24.62
CA ASP A 301 8.65 -34.50 23.94
C ASP A 301 7.96 -35.11 22.69
N GLU A 302 6.79 -34.59 22.31
CA GLU A 302 6.06 -35.04 21.12
C GLU A 302 6.44 -34.23 19.87
N GLY A 303 6.58 -34.90 18.72
CA GLY A 303 6.79 -34.25 17.43
C GLY A 303 8.20 -33.69 17.19
N LEU A 304 9.22 -34.22 17.88
CA LEU A 304 10.62 -33.82 17.69
C LEU A 304 11.14 -34.27 16.32
N GLY A 305 11.67 -33.32 15.54
CA GLY A 305 12.38 -33.59 14.29
C GLY A 305 13.86 -33.96 14.50
N ASP A 306 14.51 -34.40 13.43
CA ASP A 306 15.94 -34.75 13.46
C ASP A 306 16.80 -33.59 13.95
N GLY A 307 17.67 -33.87 14.93
CA GLY A 307 18.58 -32.87 15.51
C GLY A 307 18.00 -32.04 16.65
N MET A 308 16.73 -32.26 17.04
CA MET A 308 16.12 -31.64 18.23
C MET A 308 16.33 -32.54 19.45
N ALA A 309 16.92 -32.00 20.52
CA ALA A 309 17.05 -32.67 21.81
C ALA A 309 15.72 -32.70 22.56
N CYS A 310 15.05 -31.55 22.61
CA CYS A 310 13.73 -31.39 23.18
C CYS A 310 13.07 -30.11 22.67
N ARG A 311 11.77 -29.98 22.93
CA ARG A 311 11.02 -28.75 22.77
C ARG A 311 10.50 -28.31 24.13
N LEU A 312 10.69 -27.04 24.45
CA LEU A 312 10.14 -26.40 25.63
C LEU A 312 9.02 -25.46 25.20
N GLU A 313 7.89 -25.51 25.89
CA GLU A 313 6.88 -24.49 25.79
C GLU A 313 7.06 -23.52 26.96
N VAL A 314 7.33 -22.26 26.64
CA VAL A 314 7.50 -21.20 27.64
C VAL A 314 6.28 -20.29 27.59
N THR A 315 5.58 -20.15 28.70
CA THR A 315 4.44 -19.22 28.81
C THR A 315 4.84 -18.06 29.70
N PHE A 316 4.80 -16.85 29.16
CA PHE A 316 5.12 -15.60 29.86
C PHE A 316 3.83 -14.88 30.26
N ASP A 317 3.78 -14.38 31.49
CA ASP A 317 2.70 -13.49 31.94
C ASP A 317 3.10 -12.04 31.63
N MET A 318 2.72 -11.55 30.45
CA MET A 318 3.18 -10.24 29.93
C MET A 318 2.21 -9.13 30.34
N PRO A 319 2.69 -7.88 30.56
CA PRO A 319 1.80 -6.74 30.73
C PRO A 319 0.95 -6.53 29.48
N LEU A 320 -0.37 -6.39 29.67
CA LEU A 320 -1.32 -6.24 28.58
C LEU A 320 -1.61 -4.75 28.34
N TYR A 321 -1.07 -4.17 27.27
CA TYR A 321 -1.34 -2.79 26.85
C TYR A 321 -2.44 -2.68 25.76
N MET A 322 -3.16 -3.78 25.55
CA MET A 322 -4.22 -3.87 24.56
C MET A 322 -5.58 -3.99 25.25
N THR A 323 -6.65 -3.72 24.52
CA THR A 323 -8.02 -3.91 25.02
C THR A 323 -8.36 -5.37 25.30
N ARG A 324 -7.60 -6.31 24.73
CA ARG A 324 -7.61 -7.77 24.97
C ARG A 324 -6.31 -8.40 24.48
N GLY A 325 -5.98 -9.59 24.96
CA GLY A 325 -4.71 -10.27 24.64
C GLY A 325 -4.72 -11.07 23.33
N GLU A 326 -5.89 -11.44 22.82
CA GLU A 326 -6.05 -12.15 21.56
C GLU A 326 -5.94 -11.22 20.34
N SER A 327 -5.72 -11.83 19.16
CA SER A 327 -5.69 -11.13 17.88
C SER A 327 -6.92 -10.23 17.67
N GLY A 328 -6.66 -9.05 17.11
CA GLY A 328 -7.69 -8.03 16.85
C GLY A 328 -8.04 -7.17 18.07
N GLY A 329 -7.25 -7.19 19.14
CA GLY A 329 -7.26 -6.12 20.14
C GLY A 329 -6.71 -4.80 19.58
N LEU A 330 -7.10 -3.69 20.19
CA LEU A 330 -6.55 -2.35 19.93
C LEU A 330 -5.63 -1.95 21.08
N LEU A 331 -4.82 -0.91 20.91
CA LEU A 331 -4.13 -0.30 22.05
C LEU A 331 -5.15 0.20 23.07
N ASN A 332 -4.88 -0.03 24.35
CA ASN A 332 -5.65 0.54 25.45
C ASN A 332 -5.09 1.94 25.74
N LEU A 333 -5.66 2.98 25.14
CA LEU A 333 -5.14 4.34 25.26
C LEU A 333 -5.75 5.08 26.46
N GLY A 334 -4.91 5.77 27.23
CA GLY A 334 -5.29 6.69 28.30
C GLY A 334 -5.79 8.04 27.80
N GLU A 335 -6.12 8.96 28.72
CA GLU A 335 -6.58 10.32 28.37
C GLU A 335 -5.53 11.16 27.64
N ASP A 336 -4.25 10.82 27.80
CA ASP A 336 -3.11 11.47 27.14
C ASP A 336 -2.76 10.86 25.77
N GLY A 337 -3.53 9.85 25.32
CA GLY A 337 -3.30 9.14 24.07
C GLY A 337 -2.14 8.14 24.11
N LEU A 338 -1.55 7.87 25.27
CA LEU A 338 -0.51 6.85 25.43
C LEU A 338 -1.12 5.50 25.86
N PRO A 339 -0.51 4.35 25.50
CA PRO A 339 -1.00 3.05 25.93
C PRO A 339 -0.86 2.83 27.45
N GLU A 340 -1.94 2.50 28.13
CA GLU A 340 -1.98 2.13 29.54
C GLU A 340 -2.09 0.62 29.73
N GLN A 341 -1.44 0.09 30.76
CA GLN A 341 -1.54 -1.33 31.10
C GLN A 341 -2.95 -1.69 31.62
N ASN A 342 -3.60 -2.64 30.95
CA ASN A 342 -4.88 -3.23 31.30
C ASN A 342 -4.72 -4.69 31.79
N GLY A 343 -3.97 -4.86 32.88
CA GLY A 343 -3.70 -6.19 33.47
C GLY A 343 -2.54 -6.93 32.79
N SER A 344 -2.63 -8.26 32.74
CA SER A 344 -1.63 -9.13 32.12
C SER A 344 -2.28 -10.18 31.23
N PHE A 345 -1.49 -10.75 30.33
CA PHE A 345 -1.94 -11.80 29.43
C PHE A 345 -0.83 -12.82 29.17
N ALA A 346 -1.22 -14.09 29.14
CA ALA A 346 -0.31 -15.19 28.90
C ALA A 346 0.04 -15.29 27.41
N TYR A 347 1.33 -15.15 27.07
CA TYR A 347 1.84 -15.39 25.73
C TYR A 347 2.79 -16.59 25.74
N ALA A 348 2.56 -17.54 24.84
CA ALA A 348 3.36 -18.75 24.73
C ALA A 348 4.37 -18.66 23.58
N ALA A 349 5.58 -19.15 23.81
CA ALA A 349 6.61 -19.34 22.81
C ALA A 349 7.07 -20.82 22.81
N ALA A 350 7.40 -21.33 21.63
CA ALA A 350 8.05 -22.62 21.48
C ALA A 350 9.57 -22.42 21.38
N LEU A 351 10.33 -23.08 22.25
CA LEU A 351 11.78 -23.09 22.26
C LEU A 351 12.27 -24.48 21.84
N VAL A 352 13.03 -24.53 20.75
CA VAL A 352 13.63 -25.77 20.26
C VAL A 352 15.08 -25.84 20.71
N VAL A 353 15.43 -26.92 21.42
CA VAL A 353 16.81 -27.14 21.89
C VAL A 353 17.48 -28.13 20.94
N PRO A 354 18.58 -27.75 20.24
CA PRO A 354 19.29 -28.67 19.35
C PRO A 354 20.10 -29.71 20.13
N MET A 355 20.38 -30.86 19.51
CA MET A 355 21.20 -31.92 20.11
C MET A 355 22.59 -31.44 20.58
N SER A 356 23.20 -30.51 19.84
CA SER A 356 24.49 -29.92 20.22
C SER A 356 24.43 -29.11 21.52
N ALA A 357 23.27 -28.52 21.84
CA ALA A 357 23.07 -27.73 23.05
C ALA A 357 23.08 -28.57 24.35
N GLN A 358 23.04 -29.90 24.23
CA GLN A 358 23.16 -30.79 25.39
C GLN A 358 24.58 -30.85 25.96
N THR A 359 25.60 -30.55 25.15
CA THR A 359 27.00 -30.60 25.55
C THR A 359 27.69 -29.24 25.48
N ASP A 360 27.33 -28.42 24.49
CA ASP A 360 27.99 -27.14 24.20
C ASP A 360 26.96 -26.01 24.17
N PRO A 361 27.22 -24.83 24.77
CA PRO A 361 26.28 -23.71 24.70
C PRO A 361 25.96 -23.31 23.26
N ALA A 362 24.68 -23.18 22.94
CA ALA A 362 24.20 -22.71 21.63
C ALA A 362 23.69 -21.25 21.71
N PRO A 363 23.87 -20.44 20.65
CA PRO A 363 23.27 -19.11 20.60
C PRO A 363 21.74 -19.19 20.51
N LEU A 364 21.05 -18.22 21.11
CA LEU A 364 19.61 -18.07 20.98
C LEU A 364 19.26 -17.38 19.65
N VAL A 365 18.32 -17.96 18.91
CA VAL A 365 17.69 -17.33 17.74
C VAL A 365 16.21 -17.17 18.03
N ALA A 366 15.72 -15.93 18.05
CA ALA A 366 14.30 -15.63 18.18
C ALA A 366 13.67 -15.49 16.79
N PHE A 367 12.58 -16.23 16.55
CA PHE A 367 11.80 -16.16 15.33
C PHE A 367 10.37 -15.76 15.66
N GLY A 368 9.87 -14.69 15.04
CA GLY A 368 8.48 -14.24 15.15
C GLY A 368 7.74 -14.45 13.84
N HIS A 369 6.56 -15.07 13.89
CA HIS A 369 5.79 -15.44 12.69
C HIS A 369 5.02 -14.27 12.03
N GLY A 370 5.01 -13.08 12.64
CA GLY A 370 4.26 -11.92 12.14
C GLY A 370 2.75 -11.99 12.44
N GLN A 371 1.95 -11.19 11.75
CA GLN A 371 0.49 -11.15 11.94
C GLN A 371 -0.13 -12.47 11.43
N LEU A 372 -0.99 -13.12 12.23
CA LEU A 372 -1.76 -14.34 11.88
C LEU A 372 -1.01 -15.69 11.87
N GLY A 373 0.20 -15.75 12.42
CA GLY A 373 0.91 -17.02 12.60
C GLY A 373 0.62 -17.70 13.94
N ALA A 374 1.10 -18.94 14.08
CA ALA A 374 1.08 -19.70 15.32
C ALA A 374 2.52 -20.09 15.70
N LYS A 375 2.78 -20.31 16.99
CA LYS A 375 4.13 -20.64 17.49
C LYS A 375 4.72 -21.90 16.84
N GLU A 376 3.87 -22.81 16.36
CA GLU A 376 4.24 -24.07 15.69
C GLU A 376 4.79 -23.87 14.27
N GLN A 377 4.62 -22.71 13.63
CA GLN A 377 5.10 -22.48 12.26
C GLN A 377 6.63 -22.55 12.12
N VAL A 378 7.38 -22.43 13.22
CA VAL A 378 8.84 -22.68 13.24
C VAL A 378 9.19 -24.14 12.92
N LEU A 379 8.21 -25.05 12.96
CA LEU A 379 8.40 -26.48 12.77
C LEU A 379 8.20 -26.94 11.31
N GLY A 380 7.79 -26.03 10.41
CA GLY A 380 7.53 -26.32 8.99
C GLY A 380 6.04 -26.48 8.67
#